data_AF-A0A839E8P2-F1
#
_entry.id   AF-A0A839E8P2-F1
#
_cell.length_a   1.000
_cell.length_b   1.000
_cell.length_c   1.000
_cell.angle_alpha   90.00
_cell.angle_beta   90.00
_cell.angle_gamma   90.00
#
_symmetry.space_group_name_H-M   'P 1'
#
loop_
_entity.id
_entity.type
_entity.pdbx_description
1 polymer ?
#
loop_
_entity_poly.entity_id
_entity_poly.type
_entity_poly.pdbx_seq_one_letter_code
_entity_poly.pdbx_strand_id
1 'polypeptide(L)'
;MFPDPVTAATVNGATDALNGALAQAVLLTGNPRVSLVDVTADFAAHGIGSADPWIAYGSSVESLHPNAAGNAAYAAAVRQVAVIRGH
;
A
#
# COMPACT_ATOMS: atom_id res chain seq x y z
N MET A 1 -12.00 18.19 -6.10
CA MET A 1 -12.97 17.45 -5.27
C MET A 1 -12.20 16.32 -4.63
N PHE A 2 -12.01 16.33 -3.30
CA PHE A 2 -11.51 15.15 -2.60
C PHE A 2 -12.56 14.04 -2.70
N PRO A 3 -12.17 12.75 -2.66
CA PRO A 3 -13.17 11.69 -2.64
C PRO A 3 -14.05 11.91 -1.42
N ASP A 4 -15.36 11.83 -1.61
CA ASP A 4 -16.29 11.92 -0.50
C ASP A 4 -16.05 10.71 0.45
N PRO A 5 -16.43 10.82 1.73
CA PRO A 5 -16.16 9.77 2.71
C PRO A 5 -16.72 8.39 2.34
N VAL A 6 -17.83 8.34 1.58
CA VAL A 6 -18.43 7.07 1.14
C VAL A 6 -17.55 6.42 0.08
N THR A 7 -17.14 7.18 -0.94
CA THR A 7 -16.18 6.70 -1.95
C THR A 7 -14.86 6.25 -1.32
N ALA A 8 -14.32 7.02 -0.36
CA ALA A 8 -13.10 6.66 0.35
C ALA A 8 -13.24 5.34 1.13
N ALA A 9 -14.34 5.17 1.88
CA ALA A 9 -14.59 3.93 2.62
C ALA A 9 -14.76 2.72 1.70
N THR A 10 -15.45 2.87 0.56
CA THR A 10 -15.60 1.78 -0.43
C THR A 10 -14.26 1.38 -1.03
N VAL A 11 -13.42 2.34 -1.44
CA VAL A 11 -12.10 2.06 -2.02
C VAL A 11 -11.16 1.44 -0.99
N ASN A 12 -11.16 1.94 0.24
CA ASN A 12 -10.35 1.37 1.32
C ASN A 12 -10.78 -0.06 1.63
N GLY A 13 -12.08 -0.34 1.77
CA GLY A 13 -12.58 -1.70 2.00
C GLY A 13 -12.25 -2.67 0.86
N ALA A 14 -12.31 -2.21 -0.40
CA ALA A 14 -11.87 -3.00 -1.54
C ALA A 14 -10.35 -3.28 -1.53
N THR A 15 -9.55 -2.30 -1.09
CA THR A 15 -8.10 -2.45 -0.92
C THR A 15 -7.76 -3.46 0.17
N ASP A 16 -8.47 -3.42 1.31
CA ASP A 16 -8.30 -4.41 2.39
C ASP A 16 -8.64 -5.83 1.91
N ALA A 17 -9.73 -5.98 1.16
CA ALA A 17 -10.11 -7.27 0.60
C ALA A 17 -9.06 -7.81 -0.39
N LEU A 18 -8.48 -6.95 -1.24
CA LEU A 18 -7.39 -7.32 -2.14
C LEU A 18 -6.13 -7.72 -1.37
N ASN A 19 -5.74 -6.97 -0.34
CA ASN A 19 -4.59 -7.30 0.52
C ASN A 19 -4.78 -8.65 1.20
N GLY A 20 -5.99 -8.94 1.71
CA GLY A 20 -6.33 -10.25 2.27
C GLY A 20 -6.21 -11.39 1.26
N ALA A 21 -6.66 -11.18 0.02
CA ALA A 21 -6.53 -12.17 -1.06
C ALA A 21 -5.06 -12.42 -1.43
N LEU A 22 -4.23 -11.38 -1.49
CA LEU A 22 -2.79 -11.51 -1.73
C LEU A 22 -2.08 -12.26 -0.60
N ALA A 23 -2.43 -11.96 0.65
CA ALA A 23 -1.88 -12.66 1.81
C ALA A 23 -2.20 -14.16 1.76
N GLN A 24 -3.44 -14.50 1.43
CA GLN A 24 -3.84 -15.90 1.25
C GLN A 24 -3.14 -16.56 0.07
N ALA A 25 -3.01 -15.87 -1.07
CA ALA A 25 -2.29 -16.39 -2.21
C ALA A 25 -0.83 -16.73 -1.86
N VAL A 26 -0.13 -15.84 -1.13
CA VAL A 26 1.24 -16.08 -0.65
C VAL A 26 1.29 -17.31 0.27
N LEU A 27 0.38 -17.44 1.23
CA LEU A 27 0.31 -18.60 2.12
C LEU A 27 0.11 -19.91 1.35
N LEU A 28 -0.80 -19.92 0.37
CA LEU A 28 -1.11 -21.09 -0.45
C LEU A 28 0.05 -21.52 -1.36
N THR A 29 1.01 -20.63 -1.65
CA THR A 29 2.21 -21.06 -2.39
C THR A 29 3.05 -22.09 -1.63
N GLY A 30 3.01 -22.07 -0.30
CA GLY A 30 3.90 -22.86 0.56
C GLY A 30 5.39 -22.59 0.32
N ASN A 31 5.74 -21.53 -0.43
CA ASN A 31 7.10 -21.27 -0.87
C ASN A 31 7.78 -20.28 0.10
N PRO A 32 8.80 -20.69 0.85
CA PRO A 32 9.49 -19.81 1.80
C PRO A 32 10.25 -18.65 1.13
N ARG A 33 10.36 -18.63 -0.21
CA ARG A 33 10.94 -17.53 -0.98
C ARG A 33 9.92 -16.47 -1.42
N VAL A 34 8.63 -16.69 -1.18
CA VAL A 34 7.57 -15.71 -1.48
C VAL A 34 7.10 -15.10 -0.17
N SER A 35 7.00 -13.78 -0.14
CA SER A 35 6.50 -13.03 1.01
C SER A 35 5.67 -11.85 0.56
N LEU A 36 4.61 -11.55 1.31
CA LEU A 36 3.90 -10.29 1.20
C LEU A 36 4.54 -9.28 2.16
N VAL A 37 4.83 -8.07 1.67
CA VAL A 37 5.21 -6.93 2.51
C VAL A 37 3.97 -6.08 2.68
N ASP A 38 3.47 -6.00 3.90
CA ASP A 38 2.34 -5.14 4.25
C ASP A 38 2.86 -3.73 4.54
N VAL A 39 2.41 -2.76 3.73
CA VAL A 39 2.79 -1.34 3.84
C VAL A 39 1.65 -0.48 4.41
N THR A 40 0.51 -1.10 4.78
CA THR A 40 -0.68 -0.36 5.24
C THR A 40 -0.40 0.42 6.52
N ALA A 41 0.39 -0.16 7.43
CA ALA A 41 0.83 0.51 8.66
C ALA A 41 1.71 1.73 8.38
N ASP A 42 2.63 1.63 7.41
CA ASP A 42 3.48 2.76 7.02
C ASP A 42 2.67 3.90 6.39
N PHE A 43 1.60 3.56 5.65
CA PHE A 43 0.76 4.52 4.93
C PHE A 43 -0.44 5.06 5.75
N ALA A 44 -0.67 4.57 6.98
CA ALA A 44 -1.93 4.80 7.72
C ALA A 44 -2.28 6.29 7.94
N ALA A 45 -1.28 7.17 8.10
CA ALA A 45 -1.47 8.61 8.26
C ALA A 45 -1.28 9.42 6.97
N HIS A 46 -0.96 8.75 5.86
CA HIS A 46 -0.49 9.35 4.60
C HIS A 46 -1.44 9.09 3.43
N GLY A 47 -2.71 8.74 3.72
CA GLY A 47 -3.74 8.56 2.71
C GLY A 47 -4.14 9.85 1.99
N ILE A 48 -4.95 9.71 0.92
CA ILE A 48 -5.49 10.87 0.18
C ILE A 48 -6.33 11.73 1.12
N GLY A 49 -6.08 13.04 1.14
CA GLY A 49 -6.77 14.00 2.01
C GLY A 49 -6.14 14.16 3.40
N SER A 50 -5.07 13.42 3.72
CA SER A 50 -4.25 13.69 4.91
C SER A 50 -3.44 14.99 4.77
N ALA A 51 -2.86 15.45 5.89
CA ALA A 51 -1.96 16.61 5.91
C ALA A 51 -0.58 16.32 5.27
N ASP A 52 -0.21 15.05 5.12
CA ASP A 52 1.04 14.59 4.52
C ASP A 52 0.78 13.39 3.59
N PRO A 53 0.13 13.59 2.43
CA PRO A 53 -0.28 12.49 1.58
C PRO A 53 0.91 11.88 0.84
N TRP A 54 0.98 10.54 0.84
CA TRP A 54 1.95 9.76 0.07
C TRP A 54 1.37 9.18 -1.21
N ILE A 55 0.07 9.34 -1.42
CA ILE A 55 -0.65 8.90 -2.62
C ILE A 55 -1.02 10.13 -3.44
N ALA A 56 -0.58 10.18 -4.70
CA ALA A 56 -0.96 11.25 -5.62
C ALA A 56 -2.45 11.16 -5.97
N TYR A 57 -3.13 12.30 -6.07
CA TYR A 57 -4.56 12.33 -6.40
C TYR A 57 -4.88 13.53 -7.28
N GLY A 58 -5.55 13.28 -8.41
CA GLY A 58 -5.91 14.31 -9.39
C GLY A 58 -6.28 13.72 -10.75
N SER A 59 -6.21 14.54 -11.79
CA SER A 59 -6.51 14.14 -13.19
C SER A 59 -5.30 13.58 -13.95
N SER A 60 -4.13 13.48 -13.31
CA SER A 60 -2.93 12.90 -13.92
C SER A 60 -2.99 11.38 -13.99
N VAL A 61 -2.21 10.78 -14.89
CA VAL A 61 -1.98 9.32 -14.93
C VAL A 61 -1.40 8.77 -13.63
N GLU A 62 -0.64 9.59 -12.91
CA GLU A 62 -0.07 9.27 -11.60
C GLU A 62 -1.11 9.24 -10.46
N SER A 63 -2.38 9.56 -10.73
CA SER A 63 -3.43 9.50 -9.71
C SER A 63 -3.53 8.07 -9.15
N LEU A 64 -3.69 7.97 -7.83
CA LEU A 64 -3.71 6.73 -7.05
C LEU A 64 -2.38 5.96 -6.99
N HIS A 65 -1.28 6.51 -7.54
CA HIS A 65 0.06 5.96 -7.35
C HIS A 65 0.75 6.62 -6.15
N PRO A 66 1.73 5.95 -5.51
CA PRO A 66 2.59 6.61 -4.55
C PRO A 66 3.35 7.79 -5.21
N ASN A 67 3.48 8.91 -4.50
CA ASN A 67 4.34 10.01 -4.93
C ASN A 67 5.81 9.72 -4.57
N ALA A 68 6.71 10.72 -4.69
CA ALA A 68 8.12 10.53 -4.37
C ALA A 68 8.37 10.06 -2.91
N ALA A 69 7.66 10.66 -1.94
CA ALA A 69 7.76 10.28 -0.52
C ALA A 69 7.19 8.87 -0.29
N GLY A 70 6.01 8.59 -0.87
CA GLY A 70 5.40 7.27 -0.80
C GLY A 70 6.26 6.16 -1.40
N ASN A 71 6.90 6.41 -2.55
CA ASN A 71 7.83 5.46 -3.17
C ASN A 71 9.07 5.22 -2.30
N ALA A 72 9.59 6.26 -1.65
CA ALA A 72 10.74 6.12 -0.75
C ALA A 72 10.38 5.26 0.48
N ALA A 73 9.22 5.50 1.09
CA ALA A 73 8.72 4.70 2.22
C ALA A 73 8.44 3.25 1.80
N TYR A 74 7.76 3.04 0.67
CA TYR A 74 7.51 1.71 0.11
C TYR A 74 8.81 0.94 -0.12
N ALA A 75 9.82 1.57 -0.74
CA ALA A 75 11.11 0.94 -0.98
C ALA A 75 11.84 0.60 0.33
N ALA A 76 11.71 1.45 1.36
CA ALA A 76 12.27 1.18 2.69
C ALA A 76 11.62 -0.05 3.33
N ALA A 77 10.29 -0.16 3.32
CA ALA A 77 9.55 -1.30 3.85
C ALA A 77 9.96 -2.63 3.17
N VAL A 78 10.03 -2.63 1.84
CA VAL A 78 10.46 -3.81 1.05
C VAL A 78 11.90 -4.23 1.40
N ARG A 79 12.82 -3.26 1.49
CA ARG A 79 14.22 -3.55 1.85
C ARG A 79 14.34 -4.07 3.28
N GLN A 80 13.59 -3.51 4.23
CA GLN A 80 13.60 -3.98 5.61
C GLN A 80 13.20 -5.44 5.71
N VAL A 81 12.14 -5.86 5.02
CA VAL A 81 11.73 -7.28 4.99
C VAL A 81 12.78 -8.15 4.29
N ALA A 82 13.37 -7.69 3.18
CA ALA A 82 14.44 -8.42 2.51
C ALA A 82 15.63 -8.70 3.44
N VAL A 83 16.07 -7.68 4.19
CA VAL A 83 17.16 -7.81 5.19
C VAL A 83 16.79 -8.80 6.29
N ILE A 84 15.58 -8.72 6.85
CA ILE A 84 15.10 -9.65 7.89
C ILE A 84 15.12 -11.10 7.38
N ARG A 85 14.86 -11.31 6.09
CA ARG A 85 14.83 -12.63 5.45
C ARG A 85 16.19 -13.12 4.95
N GLY A 86 17.25 -12.32 5.10
CA GLY A 86 18.60 -12.67 4.66
C GLY A 86 18.78 -12.70 3.14
N HIS A 87 18.02 -11.86 2.42
CA HIS A 87 18.19 -11.60 0.99
C HIS A 87 19.21 -10.49 0.71
#